data_AF-C6JRT4-F1
#
_entry.id   AF-C6JRT4-F1
#
_cell.length_a   1.000
_cell.length_b   1.000
_cell.length_c   1.000
_cell.angle_alpha   90.00
_cell.angle_beta   90.00
_cell.angle_gamma   90.00
#
_symmetry.space_group_name_H-M   'P 1'
#
loop_
_entity.id
_entity.type
_entity.pdbx_description
1 polymer ?
#
loop_
_entity_poly.entity_id
_entity_poly.type
_entity_poly.pdbx_seq_one_letter_code
_entity_poly.pdbx_strand_id
1 'polypeptide(L)'
;MGHGLEKLLKKGHKLPIEVAEGKKRPAVPLQAAKLASETGIFLRDQLPIYTSWKTYENDAGKAQVQKVLDKVVTRLDVDIKNDGPCKLACTDIVKRGVRQQRYHLKRKYYDESLTKEQLLAMEPPPKMKKQEWVNLVEYWCEPKNQ
;
A
#
# COMPACT_ATOMS: atom_id res chain seq x y z
N MET A 1 6.31 -5.42 16.02
CA MET A 1 6.37 -4.01 15.54
C MET A 1 5.12 -3.29 16.06
N GLY A 2 5.24 -2.30 16.96
CA GLY A 2 4.13 -1.38 17.28
C GLY A 2 3.34 -1.56 18.61
N HIS A 3 3.76 -2.38 19.57
CA HIS A 3 2.96 -2.64 20.79
C HIS A 3 2.54 -1.39 21.60
N GLY A 4 3.36 -0.33 21.61
CA GLY A 4 3.01 0.93 22.29
C GLY A 4 1.84 1.67 21.62
N LEU A 5 1.70 1.51 20.31
CA LEU A 5 0.65 2.13 19.52
C LEU A 5 -0.68 1.37 19.72
N GLU A 6 -0.70 0.04 19.75
CA GLU A 6 -1.92 -0.74 20.01
C GLU A 6 -2.56 -0.42 21.37
N LYS A 7 -1.76 -0.16 22.42
CA LYS A 7 -2.25 0.18 23.75
C LYS A 7 -3.09 1.47 23.78
N LEU A 8 -2.80 2.43 22.89
CA LEU A 8 -3.54 3.69 22.79
C LEU A 8 -4.94 3.51 22.18
N LEU A 9 -5.15 2.50 21.33
CA LEU A 9 -6.43 2.21 20.67
C LEU A 9 -7.35 1.33 21.52
N LYS A 10 -6.78 0.50 22.41
CA LYS A 10 -7.56 -0.38 23.32
C LYS A 10 -8.46 0.38 24.31
N LYS A 11 -8.31 1.70 24.43
CA LYS A 11 -9.19 2.55 25.25
C LYS A 11 -10.52 2.93 24.58
N GLY A 12 -10.87 2.35 23.42
CA GLY A 12 -12.18 2.52 22.79
C GLY A 12 -12.39 3.83 22.04
N HIS A 13 -11.45 4.78 22.11
CA HIS A 13 -11.47 6.01 21.35
C HIS A 13 -10.60 5.88 20.09
N LYS A 14 -11.19 6.11 18.91
CA LYS A 14 -10.43 6.24 17.67
C LYS A 14 -9.60 7.51 17.72
N LEU A 15 -8.36 7.46 17.20
CA LEU A 15 -7.49 8.63 17.14
C LEU A 15 -7.95 9.53 15.97
N PRO A 16 -8.33 10.79 16.20
CA PRO A 16 -8.60 11.74 15.13
C PRO A 16 -7.33 12.05 14.35
N ILE A 17 -7.46 12.01 13.02
CA ILE A 17 -6.41 12.33 12.07
C ILE A 17 -6.88 13.54 11.28
N GLU A 18 -6.19 14.66 11.50
CA GLU A 18 -6.43 15.89 10.78
C GLU A 18 -5.22 16.21 9.91
N VAL A 19 -5.48 16.43 8.62
CA VAL A 19 -4.47 16.85 7.65
C VAL A 19 -4.85 18.23 7.15
N ALA A 20 -3.96 19.20 7.33
CA ALA A 20 -4.17 20.53 6.79
C ALA A 20 -4.16 20.50 5.25
N GLU A 21 -4.94 21.38 4.63
CA GLU A 21 -4.99 21.50 3.18
C GLU A 21 -3.60 21.74 2.57
N GLY A 22 -3.28 21.06 1.46
CA GLY A 22 -1.97 21.10 0.82
C GLY A 22 -0.87 20.26 1.50
N LYS A 23 -1.08 19.75 2.72
CA LYS A 23 -0.11 18.85 3.38
C LYS A 23 -0.41 17.38 3.06
N LYS A 24 0.66 16.59 2.88
CA LYS A 24 0.56 15.15 2.63
C LYS A 24 0.53 14.30 3.90
N ARG A 25 0.74 14.91 5.07
CA ARG A 25 0.83 14.23 6.37
C ARG A 25 0.19 15.09 7.46
N PRO A 26 -0.37 14.47 8.51
CA PRO A 26 -0.80 15.17 9.71
C PRO A 26 0.36 15.98 10.31
N ALA A 27 0.05 17.16 10.87
CA ALA A 27 1.06 17.99 11.53
C ALA A 27 1.56 17.35 12.83
N VAL A 28 0.68 16.63 13.53
CA VAL A 28 1.01 15.94 14.77
C VAL A 28 1.82 14.68 14.45
N PRO A 29 3.07 14.53 14.95
CA PRO A 29 3.92 13.39 14.64
C PRO A 29 3.31 12.04 15.04
N LEU A 30 2.61 12.00 16.17
CA LEU A 30 1.93 10.78 16.65
C LEU A 30 0.82 10.34 15.69
N GLN A 31 -0.01 11.27 15.23
CA GLN A 31 -1.07 11.01 14.23
C GLN A 31 -0.46 10.54 12.91
N ALA A 32 0.61 11.19 12.44
CA ALA A 32 1.30 10.81 11.21
C ALA A 32 1.91 9.40 11.29
N ALA A 33 2.61 9.08 12.39
CA ALA A 33 3.19 7.76 12.61
C ALA A 33 2.12 6.67 12.68
N LYS A 34 1.00 6.97 13.34
CA LYS A 34 -0.16 6.08 13.44
C LYS A 34 -0.82 5.82 12.10
N LEU A 35 -1.15 6.87 11.36
CA LEU A 35 -1.75 6.77 10.04
C LEU A 35 -0.85 5.95 9.09
N ALA A 36 0.45 6.24 9.06
CA ALA A 36 1.39 5.50 8.23
C ALA A 36 1.47 4.02 8.61
N SER A 37 1.46 3.70 9.92
CA SER A 37 1.56 2.32 10.41
C SER A 37 0.32 1.51 10.08
N GLU A 38 -0.88 2.04 10.38
CA GLU A 38 -2.14 1.33 10.11
C GLU A 38 -2.37 1.16 8.60
N THR A 39 -2.24 2.24 7.83
CA THR A 39 -2.37 2.18 6.36
C THR A 39 -1.34 1.23 5.75
N GLY A 40 -0.10 1.21 6.25
CA GLY A 40 0.94 0.30 5.80
C GLY A 40 0.69 -1.17 6.15
N ILE A 41 -0.01 -1.47 7.25
CA ILE A 41 -0.43 -2.84 7.59
C ILE A 41 -1.52 -3.30 6.62
N PHE A 42 -2.57 -2.50 6.44
CA PHE A 42 -3.70 -2.86 5.57
C PHE A 42 -3.30 -2.97 4.11
N LEU A 43 -2.43 -2.08 3.63
CA LEU A 43 -1.87 -2.15 2.28
C LEU A 43 -1.18 -3.48 2.02
N ARG A 44 -0.34 -3.95 2.96
CA ARG A 44 0.42 -5.20 2.81
C ARG A 44 -0.45 -6.46 2.87
N ASP A 45 -1.63 -6.36 3.46
CA ASP A 45 -2.52 -7.48 3.69
C ASP A 45 -3.59 -7.61 2.59
N GLN A 46 -4.11 -6.48 2.11
CA GLN A 46 -5.33 -6.44 1.31
C GLN A 46 -5.10 -6.00 -0.13
N LEU A 47 -4.06 -5.21 -0.40
CA LEU A 47 -3.89 -4.58 -1.70
C LEU A 47 -3.07 -5.48 -2.63
N PRO A 48 -3.63 -5.88 -3.80
CA PRO A 48 -2.84 -6.54 -4.85
C PRO A 48 -1.72 -5.59 -5.31
N ILE A 49 -0.57 -6.14 -5.70
CA ILE A 49 0.56 -5.36 -6.22
C ILE A 49 0.50 -5.38 -7.75
N TYR A 50 -0.01 -4.32 -8.36
CA TYR A 50 -0.04 -4.15 -9.82
C TYR A 50 1.31 -3.68 -10.37
N THR A 51 1.49 -3.86 -11.67
CA THR A 51 2.69 -3.43 -12.42
C THR A 51 2.86 -1.91 -12.43
N SER A 52 1.79 -1.12 -12.42
CA SER A 52 1.83 0.35 -12.49
C SER A 52 0.76 1.00 -11.60
N TRP A 53 1.05 2.23 -11.13
CA TRP A 53 0.06 3.04 -10.41
C TRP A 53 -1.17 3.35 -11.28
N LYS A 54 -1.00 3.48 -12.60
CA LYS A 54 -2.09 3.77 -13.53
C LYS A 54 -3.21 2.72 -13.47
N THR A 55 -2.86 1.46 -13.20
CA THR A 55 -3.84 0.37 -13.04
C THR A 55 -4.73 0.57 -11.80
N TYR A 56 -4.22 1.24 -10.77
CA TYR A 56 -5.01 1.61 -9.59
C TYR A 56 -5.94 2.80 -9.83
N GLU A 57 -5.75 3.57 -10.90
CA GLU A 57 -6.61 4.71 -11.24
C GLU A 57 -7.88 4.27 -11.99
N ASN A 58 -7.91 3.03 -12.49
CA ASN A 58 -9.10 2.38 -13.05
C ASN A 58 -10.13 2.11 -11.95
N ASP A 59 -11.41 1.97 -12.32
CA ASP A 59 -12.52 1.76 -11.38
C ASP A 59 -12.28 0.55 -10.43
N ALA A 60 -11.86 -0.59 -11.00
CA ALA A 60 -11.51 -1.77 -10.22
C ALA A 60 -10.32 -1.52 -9.26
N GLY A 61 -9.34 -0.73 -9.67
CA GLY A 61 -8.18 -0.38 -8.86
C GLY A 61 -8.52 0.57 -7.72
N LYS A 62 -9.34 1.59 -8.01
CA LYS A 62 -9.90 2.53 -7.03
C LYS A 62 -10.71 1.79 -5.98
N ALA A 63 -11.50 0.79 -6.37
CA ALA A 63 -12.24 -0.04 -5.42
C ALA A 63 -11.33 -0.81 -4.45
N GLN A 64 -10.17 -1.31 -4.91
CA GLN A 64 -9.20 -1.98 -4.01
C GLN A 64 -8.52 -0.98 -3.06
N VAL A 65 -8.14 0.20 -3.56
CA VAL A 65 -7.58 1.27 -2.72
C VAL A 65 -8.62 1.71 -1.68
N GLN A 66 -9.87 1.89 -2.09
CA GLN A 66 -10.97 2.27 -1.21
C GLN A 66 -11.17 1.25 -0.09
N LYS A 67 -11.13 -0.06 -0.37
CA LYS A 67 -11.17 -1.11 0.67
C LYS A 67 -10.07 -0.95 1.73
N VAL A 68 -8.86 -0.56 1.32
CA VAL A 68 -7.77 -0.28 2.27
C VAL A 68 -8.12 0.95 3.12
N LEU A 69 -8.64 2.01 2.49
CA LEU A 69 -9.05 3.23 3.18
C LEU A 69 -10.19 2.97 4.17
N ASP A 70 -11.22 2.21 3.80
CA ASP A 70 -12.32 1.83 4.70
C ASP A 70 -11.81 1.12 5.95
N LYS A 71 -10.84 0.21 5.81
CA LYS A 71 -10.20 -0.43 6.97
C LYS A 71 -9.42 0.56 7.83
N VAL A 72 -8.77 1.57 7.25
CA VAL A 72 -8.12 2.64 8.01
C VAL A 72 -9.16 3.41 8.84
N VAL A 73 -10.34 3.73 8.29
CA VAL A 73 -11.45 4.40 9.01
C VAL A 73 -12.04 3.54 10.14
N THR A 74 -11.96 2.20 10.02
CA THR A 74 -12.36 1.34 11.15
C THR A 74 -11.44 1.48 12.35
N ARG A 75 -10.15 1.78 12.15
CA ARG A 75 -9.14 1.87 13.23
C ARG A 75 -8.82 3.29 13.67
N LEU A 76 -8.97 4.27 12.78
CA LEU A 76 -8.64 5.68 13.00
C LEU A 76 -9.86 6.53 12.65
N ASP A 77 -9.99 7.69 13.28
CA ASP A 77 -11.04 8.64 12.94
C ASP A 77 -10.48 9.58 11.85
N VAL A 78 -10.74 9.22 10.59
CA VAL A 78 -10.20 9.91 9.41
C VAL A 78 -11.37 10.30 8.52
N ASP A 79 -11.45 11.57 8.14
CA ASP A 79 -12.43 12.02 7.16
C ASP A 79 -11.98 11.65 5.74
N ILE A 80 -12.43 10.49 5.25
CA ILE A 80 -12.18 10.00 3.88
C ILE A 80 -13.41 10.22 2.97
N LYS A 81 -14.55 10.58 3.56
CA LYS A 81 -15.82 10.76 2.84
C LYS A 81 -15.82 11.98 1.94
N ASN A 82 -15.16 13.05 2.35
CA ASN A 82 -14.91 14.20 1.49
C ASN A 82 -13.62 13.94 0.68
N ASP A 83 -13.55 14.43 -0.56
CA ASP A 83 -12.32 14.50 -1.37
C ASP A 83 -11.32 15.53 -0.80
N GLY A 84 -11.10 15.45 0.51
CA GLY A 84 -10.30 16.36 1.30
C GLY A 84 -8.85 15.90 1.48
N PRO A 85 -8.06 16.70 2.22
CA PRO A 85 -6.63 16.46 2.42
C PRO A 85 -6.32 15.11 3.07
N CYS A 86 -7.22 14.59 3.91
CA CYS A 86 -7.05 13.28 4.55
C CYS A 86 -7.08 12.11 3.54
N LYS A 87 -7.99 12.13 2.56
CA LYS A 87 -8.04 11.12 1.49
C LYS A 87 -6.80 11.19 0.60
N LEU A 88 -6.35 12.40 0.25
CA LEU A 88 -5.11 12.62 -0.50
C LEU A 88 -3.87 12.12 0.25
N ALA A 89 -3.78 12.38 1.56
CA ALA A 89 -2.70 11.87 2.39
C ALA A 89 -2.68 10.34 2.45
N CYS A 90 -3.84 9.70 2.65
CA CYS A 90 -3.93 8.24 2.69
C CYS A 90 -3.57 7.61 1.34
N THR A 91 -4.06 8.16 0.24
CA THR A 91 -3.72 7.69 -1.11
C THR A 91 -2.24 7.89 -1.47
N ASP A 92 -1.59 8.99 -1.04
CA ASP A 92 -0.14 9.17 -1.22
C ASP A 92 0.67 8.14 -0.41
N ILE A 93 0.24 7.81 0.82
CA ILE A 93 0.83 6.73 1.62
C ILE A 93 0.67 5.39 0.90
N VAL A 94 -0.51 5.09 0.37
CA VAL A 94 -0.78 3.86 -0.39
C VAL A 94 0.12 3.78 -1.63
N LYS A 95 0.20 4.86 -2.41
CA LYS A 95 1.03 4.95 -3.61
C LYS A 95 2.51 4.69 -3.32
N ARG A 96 3.05 5.29 -2.25
CA ARG A 96 4.43 5.02 -1.82
C ARG A 96 4.60 3.59 -1.32
N GLY A 97 3.64 3.07 -0.56
CA GLY A 97 3.66 1.72 -0.04
C GLY A 97 3.74 0.66 -1.13
N VAL A 98 2.88 0.77 -2.16
CA VAL A 98 2.91 -0.14 -3.32
C VAL A 98 4.25 -0.06 -4.05
N ARG A 99 4.76 1.15 -4.30
CA ARG A 99 6.06 1.34 -4.95
C ARG A 99 7.19 0.64 -4.18
N GLN A 100 7.19 0.79 -2.85
CA GLN A 100 8.20 0.15 -2.00
C GLN A 100 8.05 -1.37 -2.00
N GLN A 101 6.83 -1.90 -1.89
CA GLN A 101 6.61 -3.34 -1.98
C GLN A 101 7.12 -3.92 -3.31
N ARG A 102 6.81 -3.27 -4.43
CA ARG A 102 7.29 -3.68 -5.76
C ARG A 102 8.81 -3.66 -5.84
N TYR A 103 9.46 -2.62 -5.29
CA TYR A 103 10.92 -2.54 -5.23
C TYR A 103 11.52 -3.67 -4.39
N HIS A 104 10.97 -3.94 -3.20
CA HIS A 104 11.42 -5.05 -2.36
C HIS A 104 11.17 -6.42 -3.01
N LEU A 105 10.09 -6.57 -3.77
CA LEU A 105 9.81 -7.77 -4.55
C LEU A 105 10.88 -7.98 -5.64
N LYS A 106 11.12 -6.95 -6.47
CA LYS A 106 12.13 -7.01 -7.53
C LYS A 106 13.50 -7.33 -6.91
N ARG A 107 13.91 -6.61 -5.87
CA ARG A 107 15.20 -6.84 -5.20
C ARG A 107 15.36 -8.24 -4.58
N LYS A 108 14.28 -8.91 -4.19
CA LYS A 108 14.35 -10.23 -3.53
C LYS A 108 14.31 -11.39 -4.53
N TYR A 109 13.58 -11.24 -5.63
CA TYR A 109 13.27 -12.34 -6.55
C TYR A 109 13.86 -12.15 -7.95
N TYR A 110 14.15 -10.92 -8.37
CA TYR A 110 14.73 -10.65 -9.68
C TYR A 110 16.26 -10.62 -9.57
N ASP A 111 16.90 -11.58 -10.23
CA ASP A 111 18.32 -11.53 -10.56
C ASP A 111 18.48 -11.44 -12.07
N GLU A 112 19.42 -10.63 -12.54
CA GLU A 112 19.69 -10.41 -13.98
C GLU A 112 20.14 -11.69 -14.70
N SER A 113 20.59 -12.70 -13.97
CA SER A 113 21.01 -13.99 -14.50
C SER A 113 19.88 -15.02 -14.66
N LEU A 114 18.67 -14.75 -14.14
CA LEU A 114 17.52 -15.66 -14.22
C LEU A 114 16.72 -15.41 -15.50
N THR A 115 16.30 -16.49 -16.17
CA THR A 115 15.37 -16.37 -17.30
C THR A 115 13.94 -16.14 -16.82
N LYS A 116 13.10 -15.56 -17.69
CA LYS A 116 11.65 -15.39 -17.44
C LYS A 116 10.99 -16.67 -16.94
N GLU A 117 11.35 -17.81 -17.52
CA GLU A 117 10.78 -19.12 -17.20
C GLU A 117 11.17 -19.58 -15.79
N GLN A 118 12.41 -19.30 -15.35
CA GLN A 118 12.87 -19.61 -13.99
C GLN A 118 12.17 -18.73 -12.94
N LEU A 119 11.96 -17.45 -13.23
CA LEU A 119 11.20 -16.54 -12.34
C LEU A 119 9.71 -16.92 -12.24
N LEU A 120 9.13 -17.43 -13.34
CA LEU A 120 7.75 -17.94 -13.34
C LEU A 120 7.62 -19.29 -12.63
N ALA A 121 8.68 -20.09 -12.60
CA ALA A 121 8.74 -21.36 -11.88
C ALA A 121 8.93 -21.17 -10.36
N MET A 122 9.42 -20.01 -9.91
CA MET A 122 9.48 -19.67 -8.49
C MET A 122 8.08 -19.56 -7.89
N GLU A 123 7.94 -20.01 -6.63
CA GLU A 123 6.68 -19.89 -5.92
C GLU A 123 6.30 -18.42 -5.74
N PRO A 124 5.05 -18.04 -6.08
CA PRO A 124 4.59 -16.68 -5.88
C PRO A 124 4.61 -16.36 -4.38
N PRO A 125 4.88 -15.10 -3.99
CA PRO A 125 4.80 -14.69 -2.61
C PRO A 125 3.43 -15.10 -2.01
N PRO A 126 3.37 -15.62 -0.77
CA PRO A 126 2.16 -16.23 -0.20
C PRO A 126 0.94 -15.29 -0.11
N LYS A 127 1.14 -13.99 -0.30
CA LYS A 127 0.09 -12.96 -0.30
C LYS A 127 -0.28 -12.46 -1.70
N MET A 128 0.24 -13.08 -2.75
CA MET A 128 0.11 -12.61 -4.13
C MET A 128 -0.63 -13.64 -4.99
N LYS A 129 -1.53 -13.16 -5.86
CA LYS A 129 -2.19 -14.00 -6.85
C LYS A 129 -1.19 -14.40 -7.94
N LYS A 130 -1.28 -15.63 -8.43
CA LYS A 130 -0.40 -16.16 -9.49
C LYS A 130 -0.44 -15.30 -10.77
N GLN A 131 -1.60 -14.82 -11.18
CA GLN A 131 -1.74 -13.95 -12.36
C GLN A 131 -0.99 -12.62 -12.21
N GLU A 132 -1.07 -12.01 -11.04
CA GLU A 132 -0.38 -10.76 -10.74
C GLU A 132 1.14 -10.94 -10.71
N TRP A 133 1.60 -12.10 -10.21
CA TRP A 133 3.01 -12.50 -10.24
C TRP A 133 3.53 -12.62 -11.68
N VAL A 134 2.79 -13.32 -12.55
CA VAL A 134 3.12 -13.46 -13.96
C VAL A 134 3.27 -12.08 -14.61
N ASN A 135 2.28 -11.20 -14.44
CA ASN A 135 2.30 -9.86 -15.01
C ASN A 135 3.52 -9.02 -14.53
N LEU A 136 3.93 -9.18 -13.27
CA LEU A 136 5.12 -8.51 -12.74
C LEU A 136 6.43 -9.06 -13.32
N VAL A 137 6.56 -10.39 -13.42
CA VAL A 137 7.75 -11.03 -14.00
C VAL A 137 7.89 -10.65 -15.47
N GLU A 138 6.77 -10.63 -16.21
CA GLU A 138 6.74 -10.14 -17.59
C GLU A 138 7.22 -8.69 -17.67
N TYR A 139 6.67 -7.81 -16.82
CA TYR A 139 7.05 -6.41 -16.77
C TYR A 139 8.53 -6.19 -16.42
N TRP A 140 9.12 -7.00 -15.54
CA TRP A 140 10.54 -6.89 -15.18
C TRP A 140 11.48 -7.36 -16.29
N CYS A 141 11.04 -8.35 -17.09
CA CYS A 141 11.81 -8.91 -18.19
C CYS A 141 11.70 -8.08 -19.49
N GLU A 142 10.85 -7.04 -19.52
CA GLU A 142 10.79 -6.13 -20.67
C GLU A 142 12.10 -5.31 -20.78
N PRO A 143 12.70 -5.21 -21.98
CA PRO A 143 14.00 -4.53 -22.18
C PRO A 143 13.98 -3.03 -21.88
N LYS A 144 12.79 -2.43 -21.72
CA LYS A 144 12.61 -1.03 -21.30
C LYS A 144 12.73 -0.84 -19.78
N ASN A 145 12.64 -1.93 -19.00
CA ASN A 145 12.59 -1.94 -17.54
C ASN A 145 13.77 -2.71 -16.90
N GLN A 146 14.67 -3.28 -17.73
CA GLN A 146 16.04 -3.65 -17.36
C GLN A 146 16.87 -2.38 -17.16
#